data_AF-A0A842R1I1-F1
#
_entry.id   AF-A0A842R1I1-F1
#
_cell.length_a   1.000
_cell.length_b   1.000
_cell.length_c   1.000
_cell.angle_alpha   90.00
_cell.angle_beta   90.00
_cell.angle_gamma   90.00
#
_symmetry.space_group_name_H-M   'P 1'
#
loop_
_entity.id
_entity.type
_entity.pdbx_description
1 polymer ?
#
loop_
_entity_poly.entity_id
_entity_poly.type
_entity_poly.pdbx_seq_one_letter_code
_entity_poly.pdbx_strand_id
1 'polypeptide(L)'
;GMMMMAPGGAAAGGGIAGSGQQTKSCPKCGASNSVDTKFCRNCGFNFPGAEDDDGNGPKFCPECGAKTGGAKFCPECGNKLV
;
A
#
# COMPACT_ATOMS: atom_id res chain seq x y z
N GLY A 1 -8.83 19.46 55.47
CA GLY A 1 -8.32 20.74 54.93
C GLY A 1 -7.34 20.41 53.83
N MET A 2 -7.41 21.19 52.74
CA MET A 2 -6.43 21.41 51.67
C MET A 2 -5.50 20.25 51.29
N MET A 3 -5.56 19.83 50.02
CA MET A 3 -4.48 20.14 49.08
C MET A 3 -5.05 20.11 47.67
N MET A 4 -5.18 21.31 47.10
CA MET A 4 -5.54 21.58 45.72
C MET A 4 -4.29 21.47 44.86
N MET A 5 -4.29 20.65 43.81
CA MET A 5 -3.36 20.80 42.69
C MET A 5 -4.04 20.49 41.35
N ALA A 6 -4.37 21.57 40.64
CA ALA A 6 -4.22 21.71 39.19
C ALA A 6 -3.06 22.72 38.98
N PRO A 7 -2.42 22.92 37.80
CA PRO A 7 -2.87 22.59 36.44
C PRO A 7 -1.76 22.02 35.50
N GLY A 8 -2.12 21.80 34.23
CA GLY A 8 -1.21 22.07 33.11
C GLY A 8 -0.66 20.86 32.36
N GLY A 9 -0.88 20.84 31.04
CA GLY A 9 -0.20 19.91 30.14
C GLY A 9 -0.91 19.71 28.81
N ALA A 10 -1.11 20.79 28.04
CA ALA A 10 -1.43 20.66 26.62
C ALA A 10 -0.21 20.10 25.88
N ALA A 11 -0.29 18.87 25.39
CA ALA A 11 0.64 18.34 24.41
C ALA A 11 -0.05 18.36 23.03
N ALA A 12 0.28 19.39 22.26
CA ALA A 12 0.15 19.37 20.82
C ALA A 12 1.26 18.47 20.25
N GLY A 13 0.88 17.44 19.51
CA GLY A 13 1.73 16.73 18.55
C GLY A 13 0.81 16.22 17.45
N GLY A 14 0.94 16.57 16.17
CA GLY A 14 2.12 17.01 15.44
C GLY A 14 2.66 15.85 14.61
N GLY A 15 2.19 15.76 13.35
CA GLY A 15 2.73 14.89 12.29
C GLY A 15 2.01 13.54 12.17
N ILE A 16 1.60 13.06 11.00
CA ILE A 16 2.00 13.39 9.64
C ILE A 16 0.78 13.27 8.72
N ALA A 17 0.61 14.26 7.85
CA ALA A 17 -0.21 14.12 6.65
C ALA A 17 0.52 13.15 5.73
N GLY A 18 0.27 11.85 5.91
CA GLY A 18 0.65 10.83 4.95
C GLY A 18 -0.22 11.03 3.71
N SER A 19 0.42 11.36 2.60
CA SER A 19 -0.01 11.14 1.22
C SER A 19 -1.26 10.26 1.13
N GLY A 20 -2.37 10.83 0.64
CA GLY A 20 -3.69 10.23 0.64
C GLY A 20 -3.67 8.74 0.32
N GLN A 21 -3.74 7.92 1.37
CA GLN A 21 -3.79 6.47 1.23
C GLN A 21 -5.11 6.16 0.54
N GLN A 22 -5.06 5.82 -0.75
CA GLN A 22 -6.24 5.42 -1.48
C GLN A 22 -6.83 4.19 -0.79
N THR A 23 -8.12 4.27 -0.46
CA THR A 23 -8.85 3.19 0.20
C THR A 23 -9.89 2.61 -0.73
N LYS A 24 -10.06 1.29 -0.70
CA LYS A 24 -11.15 0.54 -1.33
C LYS A 24 -12.08 -0.04 -0.28
N SER A 25 -13.38 -0.03 -0.58
CA SER A 25 -14.40 -0.64 0.27
C SER A 25 -14.50 -2.14 0.01
N CYS A 26 -14.58 -2.94 1.07
CA CYS A 26 -14.77 -4.38 0.95
C CYS A 26 -16.20 -4.69 0.48
N PRO A 27 -16.40 -5.42 -0.63
CA PRO A 27 -17.74 -5.76 -1.10
C PRO A 27 -18.48 -6.77 -0.20
N LYS A 28 -17.76 -7.49 0.67
CA LYS A 28 -18.34 -8.50 1.58
C LYS A 28 -18.84 -7.90 2.89
N CYS A 29 -18.20 -6.83 3.39
CA CYS A 29 -18.49 -6.29 4.72
C CYS A 29 -18.52 -4.76 4.82
N GLY A 30 -18.22 -4.04 3.73
CA GLY A 30 -18.22 -2.58 3.70
C GLY A 30 -17.02 -1.90 4.35
N ALA A 31 -16.11 -2.64 5.00
CA ALA A 31 -14.94 -2.03 5.63
C ALA A 31 -14.02 -1.32 4.61
N SER A 32 -13.46 -0.17 5.00
CA SER A 32 -12.43 0.53 4.22
C SER A 32 -11.07 -0.11 4.43
N ASN A 33 -10.36 -0.43 3.35
CA ASN A 33 -9.03 -1.03 3.36
C ASN A 33 -8.11 -0.27 2.38
N SER A 34 -6.79 -0.34 2.52
CA SER A 34 -5.88 0.25 1.51
C SER A 34 -6.08 -0.43 0.16
N VAL A 35 -5.89 0.30 -0.94
CA VAL A 35 -5.93 -0.28 -2.29
C VAL A 35 -4.91 -1.41 -2.46
N ASP A 36 -3.79 -1.36 -1.72
CA ASP A 36 -2.70 -2.32 -1.73
C ASP A 36 -2.97 -3.56 -0.85
N THR A 37 -4.06 -3.57 -0.08
CA THR A 37 -4.37 -4.72 0.78
C THR A 37 -4.85 -5.92 -0.06
N LYS A 38 -4.19 -7.06 0.13
CA LYS A 38 -4.57 -8.35 -0.45
C LYS A 38 -5.80 -8.97 0.20
N PHE A 39 -5.96 -8.75 1.50
CA PHE A 39 -7.10 -9.26 2.27
C PHE A 39 -7.74 -8.15 3.09
N CYS A 40 -9.06 -8.20 3.21
CA CYS A 40 -9.80 -7.32 4.08
C CYS A 40 -9.45 -7.61 5.54
N ARG A 41 -8.98 -6.59 6.25
CA ARG A 41 -8.57 -6.66 7.66
C ARG A 41 -9.71 -6.93 8.65
N ASN A 42 -10.96 -6.85 8.18
CA ASN A 42 -12.14 -7.08 9.00
C ASN A 42 -12.71 -8.50 8.80
N CYS A 43 -12.97 -8.89 7.56
CA CYS A 43 -13.70 -10.14 7.27
C CYS A 43 -12.90 -11.20 6.49
N GLY A 44 -11.63 -10.92 6.18
CA GLY A 44 -10.74 -11.83 5.45
C GLY A 44 -11.02 -11.97 3.95
N PHE A 45 -11.89 -11.14 3.37
CA PHE A 45 -12.15 -11.16 1.92
C PHE A 45 -10.87 -10.92 1.12
N ASN A 46 -10.53 -11.79 0.17
CA ASN A 46 -9.39 -11.61 -0.72
C ASN A 46 -9.77 -10.66 -1.88
N PHE A 47 -9.01 -9.57 -2.03
CA PHE A 47 -9.21 -8.63 -3.13
C PHE A 47 -8.48 -9.13 -4.39
N PRO A 48 -9.20 -9.41 -5.50
CA PRO A 48 -8.55 -9.77 -6.75
C PRO A 48 -7.77 -8.56 -7.28
N GLY A 49 -6.51 -8.77 -7.70
CA GLY A 49 -5.68 -7.71 -8.27
C GLY A 49 -5.17 -6.68 -7.25
N ALA A 50 -5.16 -7.00 -5.95
CA ALA A 50 -4.11 -6.43 -5.10
C ALA A 50 -2.81 -6.98 -5.67
N GLU A 51 -2.21 -6.22 -6.57
CA GLU A 51 -0.97 -6.51 -7.28
C GLU A 51 0.10 -6.79 -6.23
N ASP A 52 0.20 -8.06 -5.86
CA ASP A 52 1.48 -8.60 -5.51
C ASP A 52 2.36 -8.31 -6.72
N ASP A 53 3.56 -7.84 -6.40
CA ASP A 53 4.74 -7.68 -7.22
C ASP A 53 5.21 -9.11 -7.70
N ASP A 54 4.23 -9.87 -8.19
CA ASP A 54 4.02 -11.25 -8.65
C ASP A 54 4.75 -11.74 -9.89
N GLY A 55 5.83 -11.09 -10.34
CA GLY A 55 6.61 -11.55 -11.49
C GLY A 55 5.87 -11.78 -12.82
N ASN A 56 4.68 -11.20 -13.04
CA ASN A 56 3.96 -11.32 -14.31
C ASN A 56 4.38 -10.22 -15.30
N GLY A 57 5.67 -9.88 -15.30
CA GLY A 57 6.25 -9.03 -16.32
C GLY A 57 6.19 -9.70 -17.70
N PRO A 58 6.22 -8.91 -18.79
CA PRO A 58 6.46 -9.45 -20.12
C PRO A 58 7.71 -10.34 -20.12
N LYS A 59 7.73 -11.37 -20.97
CA LYS A 59 8.89 -12.28 -21.13
C LYS A 59 10.08 -11.63 -21.83
N PHE A 60 9.82 -10.57 -22.58
CA PHE A 60 10.79 -9.78 -23.32
C PHE A 60 10.54 -8.30 -23.10
N CYS A 61 11.60 -7.52 -22.96
CA CYS A 61 11.53 -6.07 -22.85
C CYS A 61 11.08 -5.47 -24.19
N PRO A 62 10.02 -4.64 -24.22
CA PRO A 62 9.58 -3.99 -25.46
C PRO A 62 10.55 -2.92 -25.96
N GLU A 63 11.37 -2.34 -25.08
CA GLU A 63 12.28 -1.25 -25.44
C GLU A 63 13.61 -1.74 -26.05
N CYS A 64 14.16 -2.84 -25.53
CA CYS A 64 15.47 -3.35 -25.97
C CYS A 64 15.47 -4.80 -26.45
N GLY A 65 14.34 -5.52 -26.32
CA GLY A 65 14.21 -6.92 -26.73
C GLY A 65 14.84 -7.95 -25.77
N ALA A 66 15.50 -7.51 -24.69
CA ALA A 66 16.12 -8.41 -23.73
C ALA A 66 15.11 -9.36 -23.08
N LYS A 67 15.54 -10.58 -22.74
CA LYS A 67 14.69 -11.56 -22.04
C LYS A 67 14.61 -11.19 -20.57
N THR A 68 13.39 -10.92 -20.10
CA THR A 68 13.11 -10.36 -18.76
C THR A 68 12.54 -11.40 -17.81
N GLY A 69 11.96 -12.48 -18.34
CA GLY A 69 11.52 -13.63 -17.54
C GLY A 69 10.44 -13.31 -16.50
N GLY A 70 9.69 -12.21 -16.66
CA GLY A 70 8.69 -11.77 -15.69
C GLY A 70 9.16 -10.70 -14.70
N ALA A 71 10.39 -10.20 -14.83
CA ALA A 71 10.89 -9.13 -13.96
C ALA A 71 10.06 -7.84 -14.05
N LYS A 72 10.07 -7.03 -12.98
CA LYS A 72 9.46 -5.69 -12.95
C LYS A 72 10.24 -4.64 -13.72
N PHE A 73 11.55 -4.86 -13.83
CA PHE A 73 12.47 -4.00 -14.54
C PHE A 73 13.31 -4.83 -15.48
N CYS A 74 13.67 -4.27 -16.62
CA CYS A 74 14.59 -4.89 -17.55
C CYS A 74 16.01 -4.88 -16.97
N PRO A 75 16.68 -6.03 -16.82
CA PRO A 75 18.04 -6.07 -16.27
C PRO A 75 19.09 -5.47 -17.21
N GLU A 76 18.80 -5.38 -18.51
CA GLU A 76 19.74 -4.89 -19.52
C GLU A 76 19.65 -3.37 -19.72
N CYS A 77 18.44 -2.80 -19.73
CA CYS A 77 18.23 -1.38 -20.04
C CYS A 77 17.54 -0.58 -18.92
N GLY A 78 17.10 -1.23 -17.84
CA GLY A 78 16.44 -0.58 -16.71
C GLY A 78 14.97 -0.20 -16.91
N ASN A 79 14.37 -0.45 -18.08
CA ASN A 79 12.98 -0.06 -18.34
C ASN A 79 12.00 -0.79 -17.39
N LYS A 80 10.97 -0.08 -16.89
CA LYS A 80 9.89 -0.66 -16.07
C LYS A 80 8.92 -1.44 -16.97
N LEU A 81 8.55 -2.64 -16.54
CA LEU A 81 7.82 -3.62 -17.35
C LEU A 81 6.42 -3.93 -16.83
N VAL A 82 6.22 -3.79 -15.52
CA VAL A 82 4.93 -3.80 -14.80
C VAL A 82 4.92 -2.65 -13.82
#